data_AF-A0A820S8I8-F1
#
_entry.id   AF-A0A820S8I8-F1
#
_cell.length_a   1.000
_cell.length_b   1.000
_cell.length_c   1.000
_cell.angle_alpha   90.00
_cell.angle_beta   90.00
_cell.angle_gamma   90.00
#
_symmetry.space_group_name_H-M   'P 1'
#
loop_
_entity.id
_entity.type
_entity.pdbx_description
1 polymer ?
#
loop_
_entity_poly.entity_id
_entity_poly.type
_entity_poly.pdbx_seq_one_letter_code
_entity_poly.pdbx_strand_id
1 'polypeptide(L)'
;SFDRKSLTYTIDENNLIPYYIGRIQLIDIDQLSFFHYKYYLKEPSSQILIEPQTGSIILLIKLDREIHGKKLQYEIHAINNYNKKNLTDILVININDLNDHGPLFEKDNYQISLNKSIQPGKHIFQ
;
A
#
# COMPACT_ATOMS: atom_id res chain seq x y z
N SER A 1 13.93 13.87 -11.04
CA SER A 1 13.53 13.53 -9.64
C SER A 1 12.66 12.28 -9.67
N PHE A 2 12.11 11.81 -8.56
CA PHE A 2 11.11 10.73 -8.62
C PHE A 2 9.79 11.23 -9.21
N ASP A 3 9.14 10.41 -10.02
CA ASP A 3 7.74 10.63 -10.40
C ASP A 3 6.86 10.41 -9.17
N ARG A 4 6.15 11.46 -8.74
CA ARG A 4 5.23 11.41 -7.59
C ARG A 4 4.16 10.34 -7.74
N LYS A 5 3.73 10.02 -8.97
CA LYS A 5 2.74 8.96 -9.23
C LYS A 5 3.31 7.55 -9.04
N SER A 6 4.64 7.40 -9.07
CA SER A 6 5.33 6.13 -8.86
C SER A 6 5.76 5.88 -7.40
N LEU A 7 5.36 6.76 -6.47
CA LEU A 7 5.71 6.70 -5.05
C LEU A 7 4.54 6.28 -4.15
N THR A 8 3.34 6.11 -4.69
CA THR A 8 2.19 5.70 -3.91
C THR A 8 1.44 4.61 -4.64
N TYR A 9 1.30 3.46 -3.98
CA TYR A 9 0.53 2.32 -4.47
C TYR A 9 -0.55 1.97 -3.45
N THR A 10 -1.62 1.39 -3.96
CA THR A 10 -2.65 0.76 -3.13
C THR A 10 -2.75 -0.68 -3.58
N ILE A 11 -2.65 -1.60 -2.63
CA ILE A 11 -2.76 -3.03 -2.86
C ILE A 11 -3.77 -3.59 -1.88
N ASP A 12 -4.44 -4.66 -2.28
CA ASP A 12 -5.30 -5.40 -1.36
C ASP A 12 -4.45 -6.21 -0.40
N GLU A 13 -4.98 -6.55 0.77
CA GLU A 13 -4.34 -7.53 1.63
C GLU A 13 -4.42 -8.94 1.01
N ASN A 14 -3.78 -9.91 1.65
CA ASN A 14 -3.89 -11.33 1.29
C ASN A 14 -3.43 -11.73 -0.13
N ASN A 15 -2.67 -10.87 -0.83
CA ASN A 15 -2.08 -11.19 -2.14
C ASN A 15 -1.22 -12.47 -2.14
N LEU A 16 -1.23 -13.17 -3.28
CA LEU A 16 -0.31 -14.28 -3.55
C LEU A 16 1.12 -13.77 -3.74
N ILE A 17 2.08 -14.44 -3.09
CA ILE A 17 3.48 -14.00 -3.05
C ILE A 17 4.35 -14.86 -3.97
N PRO A 18 5.30 -14.26 -4.72
CA PRO A 18 5.60 -12.81 -4.77
C PRO A 18 4.53 -12.01 -5.54
N TYR A 19 4.23 -10.81 -5.06
CA TYR A 19 3.25 -9.92 -5.69
C TYR A 19 3.92 -8.67 -6.27
N TYR A 20 3.66 -8.37 -7.54
CA TYR A 20 4.18 -7.18 -8.19
C TYR A 20 3.32 -5.96 -7.85
N ILE A 21 3.90 -4.99 -7.14
CA ILE A 21 3.19 -3.77 -6.72
C ILE A 21 3.22 -2.71 -7.82
N GLY A 22 4.38 -2.55 -8.47
CA GLY A 22 4.62 -1.47 -9.41
C GLY A 22 6.11 -1.23 -9.61
N ARG A 23 6.48 -0.04 -10.09
CA ARG A 23 7.88 0.33 -10.29
C ARG A 23 8.13 1.79 -10.01
N ILE A 24 9.28 2.09 -9.44
CA ILE A 24 9.74 3.46 -9.25
C ILE A 24 10.12 4.06 -10.61
N GLN A 25 9.77 5.31 -10.83
CA GLN A 25 10.11 6.04 -12.06
C GLN A 25 10.80 7.36 -11.73
N LEU A 26 11.74 7.73 -12.58
CA LEU A 26 12.37 9.04 -12.53
C LEU A 26 11.83 9.90 -13.68
N ILE A 27 11.60 11.17 -13.38
CA ILE A 27 11.29 12.22 -14.36
C ILE A 27 12.49 13.13 -14.59
N ASP A 28 12.50 13.80 -15.74
CA ASP A 28 13.57 14.72 -16.16
C ASP A 28 14.95 14.06 -16.21
N ILE A 29 14.98 12.75 -16.49
CA ILE A 29 16.19 11.96 -16.71
C ILE A 29 16.20 11.54 -18.18
N ASP A 30 17.26 11.90 -18.90
CA ASP A 30 17.44 11.45 -20.28
C ASP A 30 17.56 9.92 -20.34
N GLN A 31 17.09 9.29 -21.43
CA GLN A 31 17.05 7.83 -21.57
C GLN A 31 18.41 7.15 -21.32
N LEU A 32 19.51 7.78 -21.74
CA LEU A 32 20.87 7.28 -21.52
C LEU A 32 21.27 7.31 -20.03
N SER A 33 20.81 8.32 -19.29
CA SER A 33 21.10 8.47 -17.86
C SER A 33 20.25 7.54 -17.00
N PHE A 34 19.09 7.09 -17.50
CA PHE A 34 18.18 6.20 -16.77
C PHE A 34 18.85 4.87 -16.39
N PHE A 35 19.58 4.25 -17.32
CA PHE A 35 20.29 2.98 -17.09
C PHE A 35 21.45 3.06 -16.08
N HIS A 36 21.83 4.28 -15.68
CA HIS A 36 22.89 4.50 -14.70
C HIS A 36 22.36 4.56 -13.26
N TYR A 37 21.05 4.70 -13.09
CA TYR A 37 20.41 4.71 -11.79
C TYR A 37 20.16 3.29 -11.30
N LYS A 38 20.45 3.07 -10.02
CA LYS A 38 20.03 1.88 -9.28
C LYS A 38 19.15 2.25 -8.10
N TYR A 39 18.11 1.47 -7.88
CA TYR A 39 17.08 1.73 -6.89
C TYR A 39 17.25 0.83 -5.65
N TYR A 40 17.10 1.41 -4.47
CA TYR A 40 17.29 0.69 -3.21
C TYR A 40 16.33 1.20 -2.13
N LEU A 41 16.02 0.35 -1.16
CA LEU A 41 15.55 0.82 0.14
C LEU A 41 16.74 1.37 0.91
N LYS A 42 16.55 2.48 1.62
CA LYS A 42 17.59 2.99 2.54
C LYS A 42 17.87 1.98 3.64
N GLU A 43 16.80 1.44 4.23
CA GLU A 43 16.85 0.38 5.22
C GLU A 43 16.27 -0.91 4.61
N PRO A 44 17.00 -2.03 4.60
CA PRO A 44 16.48 -3.30 4.11
C PRO A 44 15.19 -3.70 4.82
N SER A 45 14.25 -4.26 4.07
CA SER A 45 13.00 -4.81 4.60
C SER A 45 12.85 -6.26 4.18
N SER A 46 12.27 -7.10 5.05
CA SER A 46 11.84 -8.44 4.70
C SER A 46 10.48 -8.46 3.99
N GLN A 47 9.76 -7.34 3.99
CA GLN A 47 8.39 -7.26 3.48
C GLN A 47 8.36 -7.00 1.97
N ILE A 48 9.29 -6.17 1.49
CA ILE A 48 9.37 -5.77 0.08
C ILE A 48 10.81 -5.84 -0.44
N LEU A 49 10.92 -6.01 -1.75
CA LEU A 49 12.15 -5.93 -2.52
C LEU A 49 11.99 -4.87 -3.61
N ILE A 50 13.04 -4.09 -3.85
CA ILE A 50 13.17 -3.24 -5.03
C ILE A 50 14.24 -3.86 -5.93
N GLU A 51 13.87 -4.20 -7.17
CA GLU A 51 14.83 -4.67 -8.16
C GLU A 51 15.71 -3.49 -8.62
N PRO A 52 17.05 -3.56 -8.43
CA PRO A 52 17.90 -2.37 -8.59
C PRO A 52 17.93 -1.77 -9.99
N GLN A 53 17.73 -2.53 -11.06
CA GLN A 53 17.88 -2.03 -12.44
C GLN A 53 16.59 -1.41 -12.98
N THR A 54 15.45 -2.00 -12.66
CA THR A 54 14.13 -1.62 -13.19
C THR A 54 13.32 -0.78 -12.22
N GLY A 55 13.70 -0.79 -10.93
CA GLY A 55 12.93 -0.17 -9.87
C GLY A 55 11.62 -0.90 -9.54
N SER A 56 11.44 -2.13 -10.02
CA SER A 56 10.27 -2.96 -9.73
C SER A 56 10.15 -3.23 -8.23
N ILE A 57 8.97 -2.98 -7.67
CA ILE A 57 8.64 -3.19 -6.27
C ILE A 57 7.87 -4.50 -6.16
N ILE A 58 8.41 -5.43 -5.37
CA ILE A 58 7.87 -6.77 -5.18
C ILE A 58 7.57 -6.97 -3.71
N LEU A 59 6.35 -7.37 -3.40
CA LEU A 59 5.95 -7.79 -2.06
C LEU A 59 6.38 -9.25 -1.84
N LEU A 60 7.02 -9.51 -0.70
CA LEU A 60 7.61 -10.80 -0.32
C LEU A 60 6.86 -11.51 0.81
N ILE A 61 5.86 -10.86 1.42
CA ILE A 61 5.05 -11.44 2.48
C ILE A 61 3.56 -11.23 2.21
N LYS A 62 2.74 -12.16 2.68
CA LYS A 62 1.30 -11.96 2.67
C LYS A 62 0.97 -10.88 3.70
N LEU A 63 0.31 -9.82 3.26
CA LEU A 63 -0.14 -8.74 4.14
C LEU A 63 -1.50 -9.08 4.73
N ASP A 64 -1.69 -8.56 5.94
CA ASP A 64 -2.89 -8.65 6.76
C ASP A 64 -3.03 -7.26 7.40
N ARG A 65 -4.13 -6.57 7.16
CA ARG A 65 -4.30 -5.16 7.53
C ARG A 65 -4.39 -4.95 9.04
N GLU A 66 -4.90 -5.93 9.77
CA GLU A 66 -5.03 -5.92 11.23
C GLU A 66 -3.66 -6.04 11.90
N ILE A 67 -2.74 -6.82 11.30
CA ILE A 67 -1.38 -7.02 11.81
C ILE A 67 -0.42 -5.92 11.32
N HIS A 68 -0.49 -5.56 10.05
CA HIS A 68 0.52 -4.69 9.39
C HIS A 68 0.07 -3.23 9.30
N GLY A 69 -1.17 -2.93 9.67
CA GLY A 69 -1.78 -1.61 9.60
C GLY A 69 -2.25 -1.23 8.20
N LYS A 70 -2.74 0.01 8.06
CA LYS A 70 -3.35 0.52 6.82
C LYS A 70 -2.34 0.98 5.77
N LYS A 71 -1.08 1.18 6.18
CA LYS A 71 -0.07 1.83 5.34
C LYS A 71 1.34 1.44 5.76
N LEU A 72 2.17 1.13 4.77
CA LEU A 72 3.61 0.93 4.89
C LEU A 72 4.35 2.11 4.26
N GLN A 73 5.48 2.50 4.85
CA GLN A 73 6.31 3.59 4.35
C GLN A 73 7.78 3.17 4.34
N TYR A 74 8.45 3.42 3.21
CA TYR A 74 9.86 3.10 3.03
C TYR A 74 10.59 4.30 2.45
N GLU A 75 11.74 4.64 3.03
CA GLU A 75 12.66 5.58 2.41
C GLU A 75 13.42 4.88 1.29
N ILE A 76 13.37 5.43 0.08
CA ILE A 76 13.97 4.86 -1.12
C ILE A 76 15.06 5.77 -1.68
N HIS A 77 16.07 5.15 -2.28
CA HIS A 77 17.19 5.81 -2.95
C HIS A 77 17.23 5.45 -4.43
N ALA A 78 17.56 6.43 -5.27
CA ALA A 78 18.03 6.20 -6.63
C ALA A 78 19.46 6.77 -6.75
N ILE A 79 20.43 5.88 -6.96
CA ILE A 79 21.86 6.20 -6.97
C ILE A 79 22.36 6.09 -8.41
N ASN A 80 22.89 7.18 -8.95
CA ASN A 80 23.57 7.15 -10.24
C ASN A 80 25.05 6.77 -10.06
N ASN A 81 25.46 5.63 -10.63
CA ASN A 81 26.81 5.09 -10.41
C ASN A 81 27.93 5.94 -11.04
N TYR A 82 27.62 6.87 -11.96
CA TYR A 82 28.63 7.67 -12.66
C TYR A 82 28.84 9.03 -12.02
N ASN A 83 27.77 9.76 -11.72
CA ASN A 83 27.85 11.14 -11.23
C ASN A 83 27.55 11.26 -9.72
N LYS A 84 27.32 10.14 -9.02
CA LYS A 84 26.99 10.08 -7.58
C LYS A 84 25.81 10.96 -7.17
N LYS A 85 24.92 11.30 -8.12
CA LYS A 85 23.68 12.01 -7.83
C LYS A 85 22.71 11.03 -7.18
N ASN A 86 22.41 11.30 -5.92
CA ASN A 86 21.48 10.51 -5.13
C ASN A 86 20.15 11.24 -5.04
N LEU A 87 19.07 10.52 -5.28
CA LEU A 87 17.71 10.97 -5.03
C LEU A 87 17.15 10.17 -3.87
N THR A 88 16.43 10.82 -2.98
CA THR A 88 15.76 10.19 -1.83
C THR A 88 14.31 10.65 -1.77
N ASP A 89 13.39 9.72 -1.51
CA ASP A 89 11.97 10.03 -1.27
C ASP A 89 11.30 8.91 -0.46
N ILE A 90 10.01 9.07 -0.16
CA ILE A 90 9.22 8.08 0.58
C ILE A 90 8.28 7.34 -0.37
N LEU A 91 8.44 6.02 -0.44
CA LEU A 91 7.47 5.10 -1.03
C LEU A 91 6.36 4.80 -0.02
N VAL A 92 5.11 4.96 -0.43
CA VAL A 92 3.91 4.67 0.35
C VAL A 92 3.15 3.52 -0.28
N ILE A 93 2.82 2.50 0.51
CA ILE A 93 1.95 1.40 0.10
C ILE A 93 0.75 1.38 1.04
N ASN A 94 -0.43 1.71 0.52
CA ASN A 94 -1.69 1.60 1.25
C ASN A 94 -2.24 0.18 1.11
N ILE A 95 -2.79 -0.33 2.20
CA ILE A 95 -3.38 -1.67 2.28
C ILE A 95 -4.89 -1.52 2.33
N ASN A 96 -5.56 -1.98 1.27
CA ASN A 96 -7.00 -2.09 1.23
C ASN A 96 -7.46 -3.29 2.05
N ASP A 97 -8.52 -3.06 2.80
CA ASP A 97 -9.28 -4.09 3.51
C ASP A 97 -10.11 -4.86 2.49
N LEU A 98 -9.93 -6.18 2.44
CA LEU A 98 -10.79 -7.03 1.61
C LEU A 98 -12.07 -7.42 2.33
N ASN A 99 -12.45 -6.79 3.44
CA ASN A 99 -13.68 -7.04 4.21
C ASN A 99 -13.99 -8.54 4.34
N ASP A 100 -12.94 -9.33 4.51
CA ASP A 100 -12.95 -10.76 4.82
C ASP A 100 -13.22 -10.99 6.31
N HIS A 101 -13.03 -9.95 7.11
CA HIS A 101 -13.57 -9.79 8.45
C HIS A 101 -15.03 -9.32 8.38
N GLY A 102 -15.96 -10.25 8.12
CA GLY A 102 -17.38 -10.01 8.39
C GLY A 102 -17.58 -9.49 9.83
N PRO A 103 -18.59 -8.64 10.11
CA PRO A 103 -18.75 -8.05 11.43
C PRO A 103 -18.86 -9.14 12.50
N LEU A 104 -17.89 -9.17 13.42
CA LEU A 104 -18.03 -9.88 14.69
C LEU A 104 -19.06 -9.10 15.53
N PHE A 105 -20.34 -9.44 15.36
CA PHE A 105 -21.36 -8.98 16.29
C PHE A 105 -21.08 -9.59 17.67
N GLU A 106 -20.89 -8.76 18.69
CA GLU A 106 -20.66 -9.22 20.07
C GLU A 106 -21.86 -9.97 20.67
N LYS A 107 -22.98 -10.13 19.95
CA LYS A 107 -24.16 -10.91 20.37
C LYS A 107 -24.86 -11.54 19.18
N ASP A 108 -25.02 -12.87 19.20
CA ASP A 108 -25.73 -13.66 18.18
C ASP A 108 -27.25 -13.41 18.14
N ASN A 109 -27.83 -12.65 19.07
CA ASN A 109 -29.27 -12.42 19.13
C ASN A 109 -29.60 -10.99 19.60
N TYR A 110 -30.02 -10.13 18.68
CA TYR A 110 -30.90 -9.03 19.03
C TYR A 110 -32.34 -9.57 19.06
N GLN A 111 -32.79 -10.10 20.20
CA GLN A 111 -34.21 -10.29 20.45
C GLN A 111 -34.87 -8.91 20.58
N ILE A 112 -35.39 -8.39 19.47
CA ILE A 112 -36.26 -7.23 19.49
C ILE A 112 -37.66 -7.74 19.85
N SER A 113 -38.05 -7.58 21.11
CA SER A 113 -39.45 -7.72 21.52
C SER A 113 -40.23 -6.52 20.98
N LEU A 114 -40.75 -6.64 19.76
CA LEU A 114 -41.64 -5.64 19.16
C LEU A 114 -42.97 -5.64 19.94
N ASN A 115 -43.11 -4.72 20.88
CA ASN A 115 -44.43 -4.33 21.38
C ASN A 115 -45.13 -3.57 20.25
N LYS A 116 -46.11 -4.21 19.61
CA LYS A 116 -46.96 -3.60 18.57
C LYS A 116 -47.72 -2.40 19.15
N SER A 117 -47.17 -1.20 19.01
CA SER A 117 -47.95 0.04 18.96
C SER A 117 -47.12 1.23 18.46
N ILE A 118 -46.63 1.17 17.21
CA ILE A 118 -46.08 2.37 16.56
C ILE A 118 -46.65 2.45 15.14
N GLN A 119 -47.37 3.54 14.88
CA GLN A 119 -48.02 3.86 13.61
C GLN A 119 -46.99 4.25 12.54
N PRO A 120 -47.28 4.06 11.24
CA PRO A 120 -46.33 4.35 10.17
C PRO A 120 -46.19 5.86 9.95
N GLY A 121 -44.93 6.34 9.95
CA GLY A 121 -44.57 7.62 9.34
C GLY A 121 -44.00 8.67 10.30
N LYS A 122 -42.68 8.61 10.55
CA LYS A 122 -41.83 9.81 10.68
C LYS A 122 -40.34 9.44 10.62
N HIS A 123 -39.53 10.37 10.14
CA HIS A 123 -38.10 10.25 9.89
C HIS A 123 -37.32 9.77 11.13
N ILE A 124 -36.25 9.00 10.91
CA ILE A 124 -35.38 8.49 11.99
C ILE A 124 -34.07 9.30 11.92
N PHE A 125 -33.84 10.37 12.68
CA PHE A 125 -34.44 10.84 13.93
C PHE A 125 -35.12 12.22 13.78
N GLN A 126 -36.46 12.23 13.75
CA GLN A 126 -37.41 13.21 14.34
C GLN A 126 -38.78 13.13 13.62
#